data_AF-A0A410RGX3-F1
#
_entry.id   AF-A0A410RGX3-F1
#
_cell.length_a   1.000
_cell.length_b   1.000
_cell.length_c   1.000
_cell.angle_alpha   90.00
_cell.angle_beta   90.00
_cell.angle_gamma   90.00
#
_symmetry.space_group_name_H-M   'P 1'
#
loop_
_entity.id
_entity.type
_entity.pdbx_description
1 polymer ?
#
loop_
_entity_poly.entity_id
_entity_poly.type
_entity_poly.pdbx_seq_one_letter_code
_entity_poly.pdbx_strand_id
1 'polypeptide(L)'
;MAKLLSLVAALCLVAGIYASECGTLQRLLVKQQWAEVYGTGANRVAFGQELWQAIFTRAPESRKLFDRVHGGNINSPEFISHVVRVFGGLDRVISFLDQPAVLAKDLEHLSTQHKAMKIPAAYFDTLRESLLDVVFHRLGHNFQRPAWDACLHVITKGIQVQLSAAAAAAAAAAAATAAAASSASTSTAAALKCSCFILHILIIISI
;
A
#
# COMPACT_ATOMS: atom_id res chain seq x y z
N MET A 1 22.54 -43.95 9.57
CA MET A 1 22.74 -42.53 9.93
C MET A 1 22.39 -41.57 8.78
N ALA A 2 22.94 -41.73 7.56
CA ALA A 2 22.60 -40.87 6.41
C ALA A 2 21.10 -40.81 6.06
N LYS A 3 20.38 -41.94 6.12
CA LYS A 3 18.92 -41.98 5.89
C LYS A 3 18.12 -41.23 6.96
N LEU A 4 18.57 -41.24 8.22
CA LEU A 4 17.91 -40.53 9.32
C LEU A 4 18.18 -39.02 9.23
N LEU A 5 19.41 -38.63 8.87
CA LEU A 5 19.78 -37.24 8.59
C LEU A 5 19.02 -36.66 7.39
N SER A 6 18.87 -37.42 6.30
CA SER A 6 18.03 -37.01 5.16
C SER A 6 16.56 -36.84 5.54
N LEU A 7 16.02 -37.71 6.41
CA LEU A 7 14.63 -37.64 6.83
C LEU A 7 14.36 -36.43 7.74
N VAL A 8 15.30 -36.14 8.67
CA VAL A 8 15.26 -34.94 9.50
C VAL A 8 15.41 -33.67 8.66
N ALA A 9 16.33 -33.66 7.70
CA ALA A 9 16.52 -32.52 6.80
C ALA A 9 15.26 -32.25 5.94
N ALA A 10 14.61 -33.29 5.42
CA ALA A 10 13.36 -33.16 4.68
C ALA A 10 12.21 -32.64 5.56
N LEU A 11 12.10 -33.13 6.80
CA LEU A 11 11.07 -32.66 7.75
C LEU A 11 11.28 -31.20 8.16
N CYS A 12 12.54 -30.78 8.38
CA CYS A 12 12.88 -29.39 8.67
C CYS A 12 12.61 -28.46 7.46
N LEU A 13 12.86 -28.93 6.24
CA LEU A 13 12.56 -28.15 5.03
C LEU A 13 11.05 -27.93 4.91
N VAL A 14 10.27 -29.00 5.09
CA VAL A 14 8.80 -28.95 5.06
C VAL A 14 8.25 -28.00 6.14
N ALA A 15 8.76 -28.08 7.37
CA ALA A 15 8.38 -27.16 8.44
C ALA A 15 8.76 -25.70 8.13
N GLY A 16 9.90 -25.46 7.49
CA GLY A 16 10.32 -24.13 7.06
C GLY A 16 9.41 -23.50 6.01
N ILE A 17 8.89 -24.31 5.06
CA ILE A 17 7.97 -23.83 4.02
C ILE A 17 6.60 -23.50 4.61
N TYR A 18 6.11 -24.30 5.56
CA TYR A 18 4.84 -24.00 6.25
C TYR A 18 4.93 -22.80 7.22
N ALA A 19 6.14 -22.39 7.61
CA ALA A 19 6.34 -21.26 8.52
C ALA A 19 6.31 -19.90 7.81
N SER A 20 6.58 -19.84 6.50
CA SER A 20 6.74 -18.59 5.75
C SER A 20 5.48 -18.12 4.99
N GLU A 21 4.51 -19.00 4.76
CA GLU A 21 3.29 -18.66 4.03
C GLU A 21 2.12 -18.45 5.00
N CYS A 22 1.31 -17.41 4.78
CA CYS A 22 0.05 -17.16 5.51
C CYS A 22 -0.97 -18.28 5.22
N GLY A 23 -0.81 -19.41 5.90
CA GLY A 23 -1.61 -20.62 5.75
C GLY A 23 -2.98 -20.53 6.45
N THR A 24 -3.85 -21.51 6.22
CA THR A 24 -5.22 -21.53 6.75
C THR A 24 -5.28 -21.35 8.27
N LEU A 25 -4.47 -22.09 9.02
CA LEU A 25 -4.46 -21.99 10.49
C LEU A 25 -3.93 -20.63 10.98
N GLN A 26 -2.91 -20.09 10.32
CA GLN A 26 -2.37 -18.77 10.65
C GLN A 26 -3.39 -17.66 10.38
N ARG A 27 -4.17 -17.75 9.30
CA ARG A 27 -5.28 -16.82 9.01
C ARG A 27 -6.32 -16.82 10.12
N LEU A 28 -6.76 -18.01 10.55
CA LEU A 28 -7.73 -18.15 11.63
C LEU A 28 -7.18 -17.63 12.97
N LEU A 29 -5.91 -17.92 13.27
CA LEU A 29 -5.21 -17.42 14.44
C LEU A 29 -5.11 -15.89 14.44
N VAL A 30 -4.70 -15.28 13.33
CA VAL A 30 -4.63 -13.81 13.19
C VAL A 30 -6.02 -13.20 13.34
N LYS A 31 -7.07 -13.78 12.75
CA LYS A 31 -8.46 -13.33 12.95
C LYS A 31 -8.89 -13.39 14.42
N GLN A 32 -8.57 -14.47 15.12
CA GLN A 32 -8.87 -14.63 16.54
C GLN A 32 -8.13 -13.59 17.40
N GLN A 33 -6.82 -13.44 17.19
CA GLN A 33 -6.01 -12.47 17.93
C GLN A 33 -6.39 -11.03 17.60
N TRP A 34 -6.78 -10.76 16.35
CA TRP A 34 -7.29 -9.45 15.94
C TRP A 34 -8.57 -9.10 16.68
N ALA A 35 -9.53 -10.03 16.80
CA ALA A 35 -10.78 -9.78 17.52
C ALA A 35 -10.53 -9.38 19.00
N GLU A 36 -9.50 -9.94 19.62
CA GLU A 36 -9.07 -9.60 20.98
C GLU A 36 -8.49 -8.19 21.07
N VAL A 37 -7.51 -7.84 20.21
CA VAL A 37 -6.83 -6.54 20.29
C VAL A 37 -7.62 -5.39 19.68
N TYR A 38 -8.43 -5.66 18.66
CA TYR A 38 -9.24 -4.65 17.97
C TYR A 38 -10.32 -4.08 18.88
N GLY A 39 -10.94 -4.93 19.70
CA GLY A 39 -11.91 -4.56 20.71
C GLY A 39 -13.11 -3.76 20.17
N THR A 40 -13.75 -3.04 21.09
CA THR A 40 -14.98 -2.27 20.85
C THR A 40 -14.92 -0.89 21.51
N GLY A 41 -15.81 0.01 21.09
CA GLY A 41 -15.96 1.34 21.69
C GLY A 41 -14.64 2.13 21.76
N ALA A 42 -14.36 2.70 22.92
CA ALA A 42 -13.17 3.52 23.17
C ALA A 42 -11.85 2.72 23.03
N ASN A 43 -11.84 1.42 23.35
CA ASN A 43 -10.62 0.60 23.27
C ASN A 43 -10.12 0.49 21.82
N ARG A 44 -11.04 0.39 20.85
CA ARG A 44 -10.70 0.38 19.42
C ARG A 44 -10.03 1.68 18.98
N VAL A 45 -10.53 2.82 19.47
CA VAL A 45 -9.96 4.13 19.16
C VAL A 45 -8.57 4.25 19.77
N ALA A 46 -8.41 3.88 21.04
CA ALA A 46 -7.12 3.92 21.72
C ALA A 46 -6.07 3.04 21.01
N PHE A 47 -6.43 1.80 20.66
CA PHE A 47 -5.55 0.91 19.90
C PHE A 47 -5.17 1.49 18.52
N GLY A 48 -6.11 2.17 17.86
CA GLY A 48 -5.81 2.86 16.61
C GLY A 48 -4.92 4.09 16.74
N GLN A 49 -5.07 4.87 17.81
CA GLN A 49 -4.18 5.99 18.09
C GLN A 49 -2.77 5.51 18.42
N GLU A 50 -2.61 4.41 19.15
CA GLU A 50 -1.32 3.76 19.39
C GLU A 50 -0.65 3.32 18.09
N LEU A 51 -1.40 2.73 17.15
CA LEU A 51 -0.86 2.37 15.84
C LEU A 51 -0.34 3.62 15.09
N TRP A 52 -1.13 4.69 15.05
CA TRP A 52 -0.70 5.92 14.38
C TRP A 52 0.49 6.58 15.07
N GLN A 53 0.56 6.53 16.40
CA GLN A 53 1.72 6.98 17.16
C GLN A 53 2.97 6.18 16.78
N ALA A 54 2.85 4.86 16.66
CA ALA A 54 3.95 4.00 16.23
C ALA A 54 4.40 4.30 14.79
N ILE A 55 3.46 4.47 13.86
CA ILE A 55 3.73 4.84 12.47
C ILE A 55 4.47 6.18 12.39
N PHE A 56 3.95 7.21 13.07
CA PHE A 56 4.55 8.56 13.05
C PHE A 56 5.85 8.68 13.84
N THR A 57 6.12 7.73 14.73
CA THR A 57 7.44 7.58 15.36
C THR A 57 8.44 6.97 14.39
N ARG A 58 8.04 5.91 13.66
CA ARG A 58 8.92 5.19 12.72
C ARG A 58 9.16 5.94 11.41
N ALA A 59 8.17 6.71 10.95
CA ALA A 59 8.22 7.53 9.73
C ALA A 59 7.64 8.93 9.99
N PRO A 60 8.38 9.82 10.69
CA PRO A 60 7.88 11.15 11.08
C PRO A 60 7.42 12.02 9.92
N GLU A 61 8.05 11.89 8.76
CA GLU A 61 7.75 12.59 7.52
C GLU A 61 6.39 12.23 6.93
N SER A 62 5.86 11.04 7.25
CA SER A 62 4.55 10.59 6.79
C SER A 62 3.40 11.44 7.33
N ARG A 63 3.60 12.19 8.44
CA ARG A 63 2.59 13.11 9.00
C ARG A 63 2.02 14.08 7.97
N LYS A 64 2.85 14.55 7.03
CA LYS A 64 2.45 15.48 5.96
C LYS A 64 1.39 14.90 5.02
N LEU A 65 1.28 13.58 4.94
CA LEU A 65 0.23 12.91 4.15
C LEU A 65 -1.16 13.05 4.79
N PHE A 66 -1.22 13.48 6.05
CA PHE A 66 -2.42 13.51 6.89
C PHE A 66 -2.81 14.92 7.33
N ASP A 67 -2.31 15.97 6.68
CA ASP A 67 -2.63 17.36 7.02
C ASP A 67 -4.14 17.65 6.96
N ARG A 68 -4.84 17.08 5.96
CA ARG A 68 -6.30 17.22 5.79
C ARG A 68 -7.11 16.65 6.96
N VAL A 69 -6.53 15.73 7.73
CA VAL A 69 -7.17 15.11 8.90
C VAL A 69 -6.48 15.50 10.20
N HIS A 70 -5.70 16.59 10.19
CA HIS A 70 -5.00 17.11 11.37
C HIS A 70 -4.00 16.10 11.97
N GLY A 71 -3.21 15.41 11.14
CA GLY A 71 -2.20 14.41 11.56
C GLY A 71 -1.13 14.90 12.54
N GLY A 72 -0.99 16.23 12.73
CA GLY A 72 -0.17 16.81 13.80
C GLY A 72 -0.74 16.59 15.22
N ASN A 73 -2.05 16.33 15.34
CA ASN A 73 -2.71 16.03 16.61
C ASN A 73 -3.60 14.79 16.45
N ILE A 74 -3.06 13.63 16.81
CA ILE A 74 -3.77 12.34 16.72
C ILE A 74 -4.96 12.21 17.69
N ASN A 75 -5.11 13.15 18.62
CA ASN A 75 -6.22 13.23 19.57
C ASN A 75 -7.34 14.15 19.10
N SER A 76 -7.19 14.79 17.93
CA SER A 76 -8.24 15.63 17.34
C SER A 76 -9.44 14.77 16.87
N PRO A 77 -10.68 15.29 16.95
CA PRO A 77 -11.86 14.59 16.44
C PRO A 77 -11.75 14.18 14.96
N GLU A 78 -11.11 15.00 14.14
CA GLU A 78 -10.86 14.77 12.72
C GLU A 78 -9.93 13.58 12.51
N PHE A 79 -8.83 13.52 13.26
CA PHE A 79 -7.90 12.40 13.17
C PHE A 79 -8.50 11.13 13.76
N ILE A 80 -9.22 11.20 14.88
CA ILE A 80 -9.95 10.04 15.45
C ILE A 80 -10.94 9.48 14.42
N SER A 81 -11.67 10.34 13.72
CA SER A 81 -12.57 9.92 12.64
C SER A 81 -11.80 9.22 11.51
N HIS A 82 -10.59 9.68 11.19
CA HIS A 82 -9.70 9.00 10.25
C HIS A 82 -9.23 7.64 10.76
N VAL A 83 -8.81 7.55 12.04
CA VAL A 83 -8.42 6.31 12.69
C VAL A 83 -9.51 5.26 12.52
N VAL A 84 -10.76 5.60 12.88
CA VAL A 84 -11.90 4.67 12.78
C VAL A 84 -12.12 4.16 11.35
N ARG A 85 -12.00 5.03 10.34
CA ARG A 85 -12.15 4.61 8.93
C ARG A 85 -11.04 3.65 8.48
N VAL A 86 -9.78 3.95 8.82
CA VAL A 86 -8.64 3.10 8.45
C VAL A 86 -8.71 1.76 9.20
N PHE A 87 -9.06 1.79 10.49
CA PHE A 87 -9.24 0.60 11.30
C PHE A 87 -10.40 -0.27 10.84
N GLY A 88 -11.50 0.32 10.35
CA GLY A 88 -12.57 -0.44 9.70
C GLY A 88 -12.13 -1.08 8.38
N GLY A 89 -11.23 -0.43 7.63
CA GLY A 89 -10.58 -1.03 6.46
C GLY A 89 -9.68 -2.22 6.83
N LEU A 90 -8.85 -2.06 7.86
CA LEU A 90 -7.96 -3.10 8.36
C LEU A 90 -8.73 -4.31 8.92
N ASP A 91 -9.78 -4.06 9.70
CA ASP A 91 -10.68 -5.10 10.22
C ASP A 91 -11.33 -5.91 9.10
N ARG A 92 -11.77 -5.23 8.04
CA ARG A 92 -12.36 -5.89 6.87
C ARG A 92 -11.37 -6.81 6.16
N VAL A 93 -10.15 -6.34 5.86
CA VAL A 93 -9.16 -7.18 5.17
C VAL A 93 -8.70 -8.36 6.03
N ILE A 94 -8.56 -8.17 7.35
CA ILE A 94 -8.26 -9.26 8.27
C ILE A 94 -9.41 -10.28 8.30
N SER A 95 -10.66 -9.80 8.31
CA SER A 95 -11.85 -10.64 8.27
C SER A 95 -11.95 -11.46 6.98
N PHE A 96 -11.39 -11.00 5.87
CA PHE A 96 -11.36 -11.73 4.60
C PHE A 96 -10.15 -12.66 4.44
N LEU A 97 -9.26 -12.77 5.43
CA LEU A 97 -8.06 -13.62 5.31
C LEU A 97 -8.38 -15.06 4.92
N ASP A 98 -9.48 -15.64 5.40
CA ASP A 98 -9.93 -17.00 5.09
C ASP A 98 -10.78 -17.11 3.80
N GLN A 99 -10.98 -16.00 3.07
CA GLN A 99 -11.76 -15.93 1.85
C GLN A 99 -10.90 -15.35 0.70
N PRO A 100 -10.01 -16.16 0.09
CA PRO A 100 -8.96 -15.65 -0.80
C PRO A 100 -9.50 -14.88 -2.02
N ALA A 101 -10.62 -15.29 -2.59
CA ALA A 101 -11.23 -14.58 -3.73
C ALA A 101 -11.77 -13.19 -3.34
N VAL A 102 -12.39 -13.09 -2.16
CA VAL A 102 -12.92 -11.83 -1.62
C VAL A 102 -11.77 -10.91 -1.24
N LEU A 103 -10.77 -11.44 -0.53
CA LEU A 103 -9.56 -10.71 -0.15
C LEU A 103 -8.85 -10.15 -1.38
N ALA A 104 -8.65 -10.95 -2.42
CA ALA A 104 -7.99 -10.49 -3.65
C ALA A 104 -8.71 -9.28 -4.28
N LYS A 105 -10.05 -9.30 -4.30
CA LYS A 105 -10.84 -8.19 -4.84
C LYS A 105 -10.83 -6.95 -3.95
N ASP A 106 -10.88 -7.11 -2.64
CA ASP A 106 -10.77 -5.97 -1.71
C ASP A 106 -9.37 -5.34 -1.75
N LEU A 107 -8.30 -6.15 -1.86
CA LEU A 107 -6.93 -5.65 -2.01
C LEU A 107 -6.72 -4.93 -3.35
N GLU A 108 -7.30 -5.41 -4.45
CA GLU A 108 -7.32 -4.71 -5.74
C GLU A 108 -7.99 -3.32 -5.62
N HIS A 109 -9.13 -3.27 -4.93
CA HIS A 109 -9.85 -2.02 -4.66
C HIS A 109 -9.03 -1.05 -3.81
N LEU A 110 -8.48 -1.52 -2.68
CA LEU A 110 -7.64 -0.73 -1.79
C LEU A 110 -6.38 -0.22 -2.48
N SER A 111 -5.75 -1.04 -3.32
CA SER A 111 -4.59 -0.64 -4.10
C SER A 111 -4.91 0.51 -5.04
N THR A 112 -6.07 0.47 -5.70
CA THR A 112 -6.56 1.56 -6.58
C THR A 112 -6.75 2.86 -5.81
N GLN A 113 -7.33 2.81 -4.62
CA GLN A 113 -7.49 3.99 -3.75
C GLN A 113 -6.14 4.59 -3.34
N HIS A 114 -5.21 3.76 -2.86
CA HIS A 114 -3.90 4.23 -2.38
C HIS A 114 -2.99 4.71 -3.50
N LYS A 115 -3.14 4.16 -4.70
CA LYS A 115 -2.52 4.67 -5.93
C LYS A 115 -3.01 6.08 -6.25
N ALA A 116 -4.33 6.33 -6.23
CA ALA A 116 -4.89 7.66 -6.51
C ALA A 116 -4.38 8.72 -5.50
N MET A 117 -4.13 8.30 -4.26
CA MET A 117 -3.54 9.14 -3.21
C MET A 117 -2.01 9.29 -3.31
N LYS A 118 -1.35 8.59 -4.26
CA LYS A 118 0.11 8.61 -4.47
C LYS A 118 0.90 8.24 -3.22
N ILE A 119 0.40 7.29 -2.42
CA ILE A 119 1.09 6.84 -1.20
C ILE A 119 2.30 5.98 -1.58
N PRO A 120 3.53 6.32 -1.14
CA PRO A 120 4.70 5.48 -1.38
C PRO A 120 4.56 4.07 -0.79
N ALA A 121 4.98 3.06 -1.56
CA ALA A 121 4.89 1.66 -1.16
C ALA A 121 5.60 1.37 0.18
N ALA A 122 6.71 2.06 0.48
CA ALA A 122 7.48 1.86 1.69
C ALA A 122 6.68 2.10 2.99
N TYR A 123 5.67 2.98 2.98
CA TYR A 123 4.85 3.22 4.16
C TYR A 123 3.98 2.03 4.55
N PHE A 124 3.71 1.10 3.64
CA PHE A 124 3.01 -0.14 3.98
C PHE A 124 3.91 -1.10 4.76
N ASP A 125 5.24 -1.06 4.55
CA ASP A 125 6.18 -1.78 5.41
C ASP A 125 6.24 -1.13 6.80
N THR A 126 6.24 0.20 6.87
CA THR A 126 6.10 0.93 8.15
C THR A 126 4.81 0.56 8.88
N LEU A 127 3.68 0.48 8.17
CA LEU A 127 2.39 0.05 8.73
C LEU A 127 2.47 -1.37 9.29
N ARG A 128 3.02 -2.33 8.51
CA ARG A 128 3.19 -3.73 8.94
C ARG A 128 4.01 -3.82 10.22
N GLU A 129 5.20 -3.24 10.24
CA GLU A 129 6.08 -3.30 11.40
C GLU A 129 5.45 -2.60 12.62
N SER A 130 4.78 -1.46 12.43
CA SER A 130 4.14 -0.73 13.53
C SER A 130 2.97 -1.51 14.10
N LEU A 131 2.18 -2.18 13.25
CA LEU A 131 1.08 -3.02 13.69
C LEU A 131 1.57 -4.26 14.44
N LEU A 132 2.64 -4.93 13.97
CA LEU A 132 3.26 -6.03 14.70
C LEU A 132 3.70 -5.60 16.10
N ASP A 133 4.29 -4.41 16.22
CA ASP A 133 4.74 -3.88 17.50
C ASP A 133 3.57 -3.58 18.43
N VAL A 134 2.52 -2.90 17.96
CA VAL A 134 1.37 -2.57 18.83
C VAL A 134 0.57 -3.83 19.21
N VAL A 135 0.37 -4.78 18.29
CA VAL A 135 -0.30 -6.06 18.61
C VAL A 135 0.51 -6.86 19.62
N PHE A 136 1.84 -6.90 19.51
CA PHE A 136 2.71 -7.52 20.50
C PHE A 136 2.53 -6.89 21.89
N HIS A 137 2.49 -5.56 21.98
CA HIS A 137 2.27 -4.89 23.27
C HIS A 137 0.91 -5.23 23.90
N ARG A 138 -0.12 -5.53 23.09
CA ARG A 138 -1.45 -5.90 23.57
C ARG A 138 -1.57 -7.37 23.99
N LEU A 139 -0.98 -8.29 23.23
CA LEU A 139 -1.10 -9.73 23.46
C LEU A 139 0.03 -10.32 24.32
N GLY A 140 1.17 -9.62 24.42
CA GLY A 140 2.34 -10.07 25.15
C GLY A 140 2.81 -11.46 24.70
N HIS A 141 2.91 -12.38 25.66
CA HIS A 141 3.38 -13.76 25.43
C HIS A 141 2.50 -14.58 24.48
N ASN A 142 1.23 -14.19 24.31
CA ASN A 142 0.31 -14.89 23.41
C ASN A 142 0.52 -14.48 21.94
N PHE A 143 1.29 -13.43 21.67
CA PHE A 143 1.48 -12.93 20.31
C PHE A 143 2.19 -13.93 19.40
N GLN A 144 1.53 -14.32 18.31
CA GLN A 144 2.08 -15.25 17.34
C GLN A 144 2.73 -14.51 16.18
N ARG A 145 3.90 -13.92 16.44
CA ARG A 145 4.61 -13.05 15.47
C ARG A 145 4.76 -13.66 14.07
N PRO A 146 5.16 -14.93 13.88
CA PRO A 146 5.32 -15.49 12.53
C PRO A 146 4.01 -15.50 11.73
N ALA A 147 2.89 -15.86 12.36
CA ALA A 147 1.58 -15.88 11.71
C ALA A 147 1.12 -14.47 11.31
N TRP A 148 1.29 -13.50 12.21
CA TRP A 148 0.98 -12.10 11.94
C TRP A 148 1.83 -11.53 10.83
N ASP A 149 3.14 -11.75 10.86
CA ASP A 149 4.05 -11.23 9.85
C ASP A 149 3.72 -11.78 8.46
N ALA A 150 3.56 -13.11 8.35
CA ALA A 150 3.19 -13.76 7.10
C ALA A 150 1.86 -13.23 6.54
N CYS A 151 0.83 -13.06 7.39
CA CYS A 151 -0.49 -12.62 6.94
C CYS A 151 -0.57 -11.11 6.66
N LEU A 152 0.10 -10.28 7.45
CA LEU A 152 0.21 -8.85 7.14
C LEU A 152 1.04 -8.63 5.88
N HIS A 153 2.05 -9.46 5.61
CA HIS A 153 2.80 -9.40 4.37
C HIS A 153 1.89 -9.63 3.15
N VAL A 154 0.98 -10.61 3.20
CA VAL A 154 -0.02 -10.82 2.14
C VAL A 154 -0.88 -9.57 1.91
N ILE A 155 -1.39 -8.96 3.00
CA ILE A 155 -2.23 -7.76 2.93
C ILE A 155 -1.45 -6.58 2.34
N THR A 156 -0.28 -6.25 2.90
CA THR A 156 0.49 -5.08 2.46
C THR A 156 1.05 -5.27 1.06
N LYS A 157 1.51 -6.47 0.69
CA LYS A 157 1.91 -6.77 -0.69
C LYS A 157 0.75 -6.66 -1.65
N GLY A 158 -0.44 -7.17 -1.32
CA GLY A 158 -1.61 -7.04 -2.19
C GLY A 158 -1.96 -5.57 -2.48
N ILE A 159 -1.83 -4.69 -1.49
CA ILE A 159 -1.98 -3.25 -1.72
C ILE A 159 -0.82 -2.71 -2.56
N GLN A 160 0.44 -3.07 -2.28
CA GLN A 160 1.63 -2.59 -3.00
C GLN A 160 1.72 -3.05 -4.47
N VAL A 161 1.22 -4.24 -4.82
CA VAL A 161 1.41 -4.84 -6.16
C VAL A 161 0.87 -3.95 -7.28
N GLN A 162 -0.33 -3.38 -7.15
CA GLN A 162 -0.81 -2.46 -8.20
C GLN A 162 -0.22 -1.05 -8.06
N LEU A 163 0.42 -0.70 -6.94
CA LEU A 163 1.20 0.53 -6.84
C LEU A 163 2.47 0.44 -7.71
N SER A 164 3.19 -0.69 -7.68
CA SER A 164 4.40 -0.89 -8.49
C SER A 164 4.10 -1.12 -9.97
N ALA A 165 3.05 -1.90 -10.30
CA ALA A 165 2.58 -2.04 -11.68
C ALA A 165 2.09 -0.71 -12.26
N ALA A 166 1.45 0.13 -11.45
CA ALA A 166 1.07 1.48 -11.84
C ALA A 166 2.24 2.44 -12.00
N ALA A 167 3.26 2.37 -11.15
CA ALA A 167 4.47 3.16 -11.31
C ALA A 167 5.19 2.79 -12.62
N ALA A 168 5.23 1.50 -12.96
CA ALA A 168 5.73 1.02 -14.24
C ALA A 168 4.86 1.52 -15.43
N ALA A 169 3.53 1.46 -15.31
CA ALA A 169 2.62 1.97 -16.33
C ALA A 169 2.68 3.50 -16.49
N ALA A 170 2.86 4.25 -15.39
CA ALA A 170 3.03 5.70 -15.41
C ALA A 170 4.38 6.11 -15.99
N ALA A 171 5.46 5.36 -15.70
CA ALA A 171 6.76 5.55 -16.34
C ALA A 171 6.69 5.26 -17.85
N ALA A 172 5.96 4.21 -18.25
CA ALA A 172 5.71 3.90 -19.67
C ALA A 172 4.88 5.00 -20.36
N ALA A 173 3.84 5.52 -19.71
CA ALA A 173 3.03 6.62 -20.24
C ALA A 173 3.82 7.95 -20.32
N ALA A 174 4.67 8.24 -19.34
CA ALA A 174 5.57 9.40 -19.38
C ALA A 174 6.61 9.29 -20.50
N ALA A 175 7.17 8.10 -20.72
CA ALA A 175 8.08 7.83 -21.84
C ALA A 175 7.38 7.96 -23.20
N ALA A 176 6.13 7.48 -23.32
CA ALA A 176 5.32 7.66 -24.52
C ALA A 176 4.98 9.13 -24.81
N THR A 177 4.73 9.92 -23.76
CA THR A 177 4.47 11.37 -23.88
C THR A 177 5.75 12.14 -24.28
N ALA A 178 6.92 11.73 -23.77
CA ALA A 178 8.21 12.30 -24.17
C ALA A 178 8.57 11.97 -25.64
N ALA A 179 8.23 10.77 -26.13
CA ALA A 179 8.41 10.38 -27.53
C ALA A 179 7.43 11.10 -28.49
N ALA A 180 6.20 11.41 -28.03
CA ALA A 180 5.27 12.23 -28.79
C ALA A 180 5.72 13.69 -28.91
N ALA A 181 6.38 14.24 -27.87
CA ALA A 181 6.92 15.60 -27.91
C ALA A 181 8.11 15.77 -28.87
N SER A 182 8.95 14.74 -29.06
CA SER A 182 10.10 14.81 -29.98
C SER A 182 9.71 14.68 -31.46
N SER A 183 8.61 14.00 -31.77
CA SER A 183 8.07 13.86 -33.14
C SER A 183 7.29 15.09 -33.62
N ALA A 184 6.72 15.88 -32.70
CA ALA A 184 6.07 17.16 -33.02
C ALA A 184 7.08 18.26 -33.43
N SER A 185 8.32 18.19 -32.94
CA SER A 185 9.37 19.16 -33.26
C SER A 185 9.99 18.98 -34.65
N THR A 186 9.85 17.81 -35.28
CA THR A 186 10.46 17.52 -36.59
C THR A 186 9.56 17.92 -37.77
N SER A 187 8.25 18.11 -37.54
CA SER A 187 7.29 18.48 -38.60
C SER A 187 7.28 20.00 -38.92
N THR A 188 7.60 20.86 -37.95
CA THR A 188 7.61 22.32 -38.14
C THR A 188 8.84 22.83 -38.92
N ALA A 189 9.92 22.05 -39.02
CA ALA A 189 11.08 22.43 -39.83
C ALA A 189 10.86 22.28 -41.35
N ALA A 190 9.86 21.48 -41.78
CA ALA A 190 9.54 21.30 -43.20
C ALA A 190 8.49 22.32 -43.72
N ALA A 191 7.62 22.86 -42.85
CA ALA A 191 6.55 23.77 -43.26
C ALA A 191 6.99 25.24 -43.41
N LEU A 192 8.16 25.63 -42.89
CA LEU A 192 8.63 27.03 -42.94
C LEU A 192 9.30 27.45 -44.27
N LYS A 193 9.43 26.54 -45.25
CA LYS A 193 10.01 26.86 -46.57
C LYS A 193 8.98 27.15 -47.68
N CYS A 194 7.67 27.09 -47.42
CA CYS A 194 6.65 27.36 -48.44
C CYS A 194 5.75 28.58 -48.16
N SER A 195 5.84 29.24 -46.99
CA SER A 195 4.91 30.34 -46.62
C SER A 195 5.50 31.75 -46.72
N CYS A 196 6.61 31.96 -47.42
CA CYS A 196 7.14 33.32 -47.65
C CYS A 196 6.57 34.01 -48.91
N PHE A 197 5.77 33.32 -49.74
CA PHE A 197 5.28 33.87 -51.00
C PHE A 197 3.87 34.49 -50.94
N ILE A 198 3.11 34.24 -49.87
CA ILE A 198 1.69 34.65 -49.79
C ILE A 198 1.48 35.95 -49.00
N LEU A 199 2.46 36.40 -48.20
CA LEU A 199 2.30 37.56 -47.30
C LEU A 199 2.56 38.94 -47.94
N HIS A 200 2.74 39.02 -49.27
CA HIS A 200 2.90 40.32 -49.96
C HIS A 200 1.65 40.78 -50.72
N ILE A 201 0.61 39.96 -50.85
CA ILE A 201 -0.60 40.33 -51.62
C ILE A 201 -1.69 40.95 -50.73
N LEU A 202 -1.66 40.75 -49.40
CA LEU A 202 -2.73 41.20 -48.50
C LEU A 202 -2.51 42.58 -47.85
N ILE A 203 -1.39 43.28 -48.11
CA ILE A 203 -1.12 44.61 -47.51
C ILE A 203 -1.57 45.77 -48.43
N ILE A 204 -2.03 45.53 -49.66
CA ILE A 204 -2.41 46.60 -50.62
C ILE A 204 -3.92 46.93 -50.62
N ILE A 205 -4.78 46.21 -49.89
CA ILE A 205 -6.26 46.46 -49.88
C ILE A 205 -6.79 46.90 -48.50
N SER A 206 -5.97 47.54 -47.67
CA SER A 206 -6.46 48.25 -46.48
C SER A 206 -5.47 49.31 -46.05
N ILE A 207 -5.73 50.55 -46.50
CA ILE A 207 -5.39 51.85 -45.88
C ILE A 207 -4.01 51.97 -45.23
#